data_AF-A0A7X7KB94-F1
#
_entry.id   AF-A0A7X7KB94-F1
#
_cell.length_a   1.000
_cell.length_b   1.000
_cell.length_c   1.000
_cell.angle_alpha   90.00
_cell.angle_beta   90.00
_cell.angle_gamma   90.00
#
_symmetry.space_group_name_H-M   'P 1'
#
loop_
_entity.id
_entity.type
_entity.pdbx_description
1 polymer ?
#
loop_
_entity_poly.entity_id
_entity_poly.type
_entity_poly.pdbx_seq_one_letter_code
_entity_poly.pdbx_strand_id
1 'polypeptide(L)'
;MMSVDSFGSKGTLEVGEKSYEIFRLNAVPGTERLPYSLKVLAENLLRTEDGANTTADHVRAIAAWDPDAQPDTEIQFTPGRVIMQDFTGVPCVVDLATMREAVADLGGDPSKINPLAPAELVIDHSVQ
;
A
#
# COMPACT_ATOMS: atom_id res chain seq x y z
N MET A 1 9.26 -6.10 -3.64
CA MET A 1 8.62 -6.98 -4.64
C MET A 1 8.63 -6.23 -5.95
N MET A 2 9.00 -6.85 -7.07
CA MET A 2 8.88 -6.17 -8.37
C MET A 2 7.42 -6.25 -8.81
N SER A 3 6.84 -5.10 -9.17
CA SER A 3 5.52 -5.06 -9.81
C SER A 3 5.55 -5.87 -11.11
N VAL A 4 4.47 -6.57 -11.43
CA VAL A 4 4.26 -7.24 -12.73
C VAL A 4 4.27 -6.22 -13.87
N ASP A 5 3.86 -4.97 -13.59
CA ASP A 5 3.80 -3.85 -14.52
C ASP A 5 3.08 -4.18 -15.84
N SER A 6 1.89 -4.76 -15.74
CA SER A 6 1.10 -5.21 -16.90
C SER A 6 0.77 -4.10 -17.90
N PHE A 7 0.84 -2.83 -17.47
CA PHE A 7 0.52 -1.65 -18.28
C PHE A 7 1.77 -0.92 -18.80
N GLY A 8 2.99 -1.39 -18.49
CA GLY A 8 4.22 -0.67 -18.84
C GLY A 8 4.28 0.73 -18.22
N SER A 9 3.72 0.86 -17.03
CA SER A 9 3.58 2.10 -16.28
C SER A 9 4.87 2.51 -15.57
N LYS A 10 5.74 1.53 -15.26
CA LYS A 10 7.02 1.78 -14.61
C LYS A 10 7.93 2.61 -15.50
N GLY A 11 8.61 3.58 -14.90
CA GLY A 11 9.81 4.14 -15.50
C GLY A 11 10.44 5.20 -14.63
N THR A 12 11.31 5.99 -15.26
CA THR A 12 12.22 6.86 -14.54
C THR A 12 11.84 8.33 -14.70
N LEU A 13 11.83 9.07 -13.58
CA LEU A 13 11.75 10.52 -13.52
C LEU A 13 13.10 11.08 -13.11
N GLU A 14 13.74 11.82 -14.02
CA GLU A 14 14.99 12.53 -13.74
C GLU A 14 14.70 13.95 -13.23
N VAL A 15 15.29 14.30 -12.08
CA VAL A 15 15.18 15.61 -11.45
C VAL A 15 16.60 16.11 -11.12
N GLY A 16 17.19 16.84 -12.06
CA GLY A 16 18.59 17.22 -11.98
C GLY A 16 19.50 16.00 -12.10
N GLU A 17 20.28 15.73 -11.04
CA GLU A 17 21.17 14.56 -10.96
C GLU A 17 20.51 13.35 -10.27
N LYS A 18 19.25 13.48 -9.83
CA LYS A 18 18.55 12.43 -9.10
C LYS A 18 17.54 11.72 -10.00
N SER A 19 17.59 10.40 -9.95
CA SER A 19 16.69 9.51 -10.68
C SER A 19 15.70 8.87 -9.71
N TYR A 20 14.41 8.91 -10.06
CA TYR A 20 13.33 8.30 -9.27
C TYR A 20 12.57 7.28 -10.11
N GLU A 21 12.30 6.11 -9.53
CA GLU A 21 11.35 5.17 -10.10
C GLU A 21 9.92 5.68 -9.83
N ILE A 22 9.09 5.72 -10.86
CA ILE A 22 7.69 6.13 -10.81
C ILE A 22 6.81 5.16 -11.59
N PHE A 23 5.53 5.11 -11.22
CA PHE A 23 4.48 4.40 -11.95
C PHE A 23 3.54 5.43 -12.56
N ARG A 24 3.55 5.54 -13.89
CA ARG A 24 2.85 6.60 -14.61
C ARG A 24 1.38 6.23 -14.81
N LEU A 25 0.48 6.99 -14.21
CA LEU A 25 -0.97 6.81 -14.34
C LEU A 25 -1.46 6.81 -15.79
N ASN A 26 -0.89 7.67 -16.63
CA ASN A 26 -1.29 7.81 -18.04
C ASN A 26 -1.01 6.58 -18.90
N ALA A 27 -0.33 5.55 -18.36
CA ALA A 27 -0.25 4.23 -18.99
C ALA A 27 -1.61 3.52 -19.03
N VAL A 28 -2.55 3.93 -18.18
CA VAL A 28 -3.91 3.36 -18.11
C VAL A 28 -4.94 4.43 -18.52
N PRO A 29 -5.64 4.23 -19.64
CA PRO A 29 -6.72 5.13 -20.06
C PRO A 29 -7.83 5.24 -19.02
N GLY A 30 -8.37 6.44 -18.82
CA GLY A 30 -9.44 6.72 -17.84
C GLY A 30 -8.92 7.32 -16.53
N THR A 31 -7.65 7.05 -16.18
CA THR A 31 -7.04 7.59 -14.95
C THR A 31 -6.95 9.12 -14.94
N GLU A 32 -6.90 9.75 -16.11
CA GLU A 32 -6.85 11.21 -16.26
C GLU A 32 -8.11 11.90 -15.70
N ARG A 33 -9.26 11.23 -15.77
CA ARG A 33 -10.57 11.73 -15.31
C ARG A 33 -10.83 11.51 -13.83
N LEU A 34 -10.02 10.68 -13.16
CA LEU A 34 -10.23 10.35 -11.76
C LEU A 34 -10.06 11.58 -10.85
N PRO A 35 -10.87 11.68 -9.78
CA PRO A 35 -10.56 12.53 -8.64
C PRO A 35 -9.16 12.24 -8.10
N TYR A 36 -8.50 13.27 -7.58
CA TYR A 36 -7.11 13.14 -7.09
C TYR A 36 -6.92 12.07 -6.02
N SER A 37 -7.90 11.86 -5.14
CA SER A 37 -7.87 10.78 -4.15
C SER A 37 -7.79 9.39 -4.81
N LEU A 38 -8.54 9.16 -5.88
CA LEU A 38 -8.53 7.89 -6.60
C LEU A 38 -7.26 7.73 -7.46
N LYS A 39 -6.64 8.83 -7.90
CA LYS A 39 -5.33 8.78 -8.56
C LYS A 39 -4.24 8.21 -7.64
N VAL A 40 -4.30 8.50 -6.33
CA VAL A 40 -3.38 7.91 -5.34
C VAL A 40 -3.59 6.40 -5.24
N LEU A 41 -4.83 5.94 -5.21
CA LEU A 41 -5.17 4.52 -5.18
C LEU A 41 -4.78 3.81 -6.48
N ALA A 42 -4.98 4.45 -7.63
CA ALA A 42 -4.60 3.90 -8.92
C ALA A 42 -3.08 3.73 -9.06
N GLU A 43 -2.29 4.71 -8.61
CA GLU A 43 -0.82 4.57 -8.55
C GLU A 43 -0.42 3.43 -7.63
N ASN A 44 -1.10 3.32 -6.49
CA ASN A 44 -0.83 2.27 -5.52
C ASN A 44 -1.00 0.88 -6.12
N LEU A 45 -2.10 0.67 -6.85
CA LEU A 45 -2.38 -0.59 -7.53
C LEU A 45 -1.34 -0.88 -8.63
N LEU A 46 -0.95 0.11 -9.44
CA LEU A 46 0.11 -0.06 -10.44
C LEU A 46 1.46 -0.47 -9.82
N ARG A 47 1.86 0.21 -8.74
CA ARG A 47 3.13 -0.04 -8.06
C ARG A 47 3.15 -1.37 -7.30
N THR A 48 1.99 -1.88 -6.88
CA THR A 48 1.87 -3.08 -6.05
C THR A 48 1.24 -4.27 -6.77
N GLU A 49 1.11 -4.20 -8.09
CA GLU A 49 0.62 -5.31 -8.92
C GLU A 49 1.50 -6.55 -8.73
N ASP A 50 0.92 -7.60 -8.15
CA ASP A 50 1.57 -8.88 -7.88
C ASP A 50 0.93 -10.04 -8.66
N GLY A 51 -0.15 -9.76 -9.41
CA GLY A 51 -0.90 -10.75 -10.19
C GLY A 51 -1.78 -11.68 -9.35
N ALA A 52 -1.85 -11.48 -8.03
CA ALA A 52 -2.63 -12.30 -7.10
C ALA A 52 -3.58 -11.46 -6.24
N ASN A 53 -3.05 -10.58 -5.40
CA ASN A 53 -3.83 -9.69 -4.54
C ASN A 53 -4.16 -8.38 -5.27
N THR A 54 -3.22 -7.89 -6.06
CA THR A 54 -3.37 -6.72 -6.92
C THR A 54 -3.21 -7.15 -8.37
N THR A 55 -4.30 -7.13 -9.12
CA THR A 55 -4.36 -7.61 -10.51
C THR A 55 -4.56 -6.45 -11.48
N ALA A 56 -4.27 -6.71 -12.76
CA ALA A 56 -4.59 -5.77 -13.83
C ALA A 56 -6.08 -5.41 -13.90
N ASP A 57 -6.96 -6.32 -13.47
CA ASP A 57 -8.40 -6.05 -13.44
C ASP A 57 -8.79 -5.06 -12.34
N HIS A 58 -8.15 -5.10 -11.18
CA HIS A 58 -8.33 -4.06 -10.15
C HIS A 58 -7.91 -2.67 -10.66
N VAL A 59 -6.81 -2.59 -11.43
CA VAL A 59 -6.36 -1.34 -12.06
C VAL A 59 -7.36 -0.84 -13.10
N ARG A 60 -7.92 -1.73 -13.93
CA ARG A 60 -8.97 -1.36 -14.90
C ARG A 60 -10.25 -0.91 -14.20
N ALA A 61 -10.65 -1.59 -13.12
CA ALA A 61 -11.84 -1.24 -12.35
C ALA A 61 -11.76 0.18 -11.80
N ILE A 62 -10.65 0.57 -11.18
CA ILE A 62 -10.49 1.94 -10.68
C ILE A 62 -10.38 2.97 -11.83
N ALA A 63 -9.76 2.62 -12.96
CA ALA A 63 -9.66 3.51 -14.11
C ALA A 63 -11.03 3.76 -14.78
N ALA A 64 -11.94 2.79 -14.69
CA ALA A 64 -13.32 2.86 -15.16
C ALA A 64 -14.30 3.35 -14.09
N TRP A 65 -13.83 3.97 -13.01
CA TRP A 65 -14.67 4.41 -11.90
C TRP A 65 -15.80 5.34 -12.34
N ASP A 66 -17.01 5.00 -11.91
CA ASP A 66 -18.24 5.76 -12.12
C ASP A 66 -18.79 6.23 -10.76
N PRO A 67 -18.94 7.54 -10.51
CA PRO A 67 -19.48 8.07 -9.25
C PRO A 67 -20.93 7.68 -8.98
N ASP A 68 -21.73 7.38 -10.02
CA ASP A 68 -23.15 7.06 -9.88
C ASP A 68 -23.41 5.55 -9.76
N ALA A 69 -22.38 4.73 -9.98
CA ALA A 69 -22.47 3.28 -9.87
C ALA A 69 -22.49 2.81 -8.41
N GLN A 70 -23.17 1.68 -8.17
CA GLN A 70 -23.05 1.00 -6.89
C GLN A 70 -21.67 0.34 -6.77
N PRO A 71 -20.96 0.48 -5.65
CA PRO A 71 -19.68 -0.19 -5.44
C PRO A 71 -19.84 -1.71 -5.52
N ASP A 72 -19.10 -2.35 -6.44
CA ASP A 72 -19.15 -3.80 -6.66
C ASP A 72 -17.78 -4.49 -6.59
N THR A 73 -16.70 -3.71 -6.61
CA THR A 73 -15.32 -4.20 -6.69
C THR A 73 -14.50 -3.67 -5.52
N GLU A 74 -13.98 -4.59 -4.70
CA GLU A 74 -13.00 -4.26 -3.67
C GLU A 74 -11.59 -4.17 -4.28
N ILE A 75 -10.77 -3.26 -3.75
CA ILE A 75 -9.39 -3.07 -4.18
C ILE A 75 -8.45 -3.16 -2.98
N GLN A 76 -7.23 -3.61 -3.23
CA GLN A 76 -6.17 -3.58 -2.24
C GLN A 76 -5.53 -2.20 -2.18
N PHE A 77 -5.16 -1.78 -0.98
CA PHE A 77 -4.40 -0.55 -0.77
C PHE A 77 -3.25 -0.82 0.19
N THR A 78 -2.04 -0.54 -0.27
CA THR A 78 -0.80 -0.70 0.52
C THR A 78 -0.25 0.69 0.86
N PRO A 79 -0.53 1.25 2.05
CA PRO A 79 -0.05 2.58 2.43
C PRO A 79 1.47 2.67 2.41
N GLY A 80 2.00 3.88 2.15
CA GLY A 80 3.46 4.11 2.16
C GLY A 80 4.09 4.08 3.57
N ARG A 81 3.28 4.30 4.62
CA ARG A 81 3.68 4.25 6.02
C ARG A 81 2.45 4.13 6.93
N VAL A 82 2.67 3.76 8.18
CA VAL A 82 1.66 3.70 9.24
C VAL A 82 2.06 4.67 10.36
N ILE A 83 1.10 5.47 10.82
CA ILE A 83 1.25 6.31 12.01
C ILE A 83 0.24 5.85 13.06
N MET A 84 0.71 5.64 14.28
CA MET A 84 -0.11 5.22 15.42
C MET A 84 0.11 6.17 16.57
N GLN A 85 -0.94 6.37 17.36
CA GLN A 85 -0.87 7.03 18.66
C GLN A 85 -0.75 6.00 19.78
N ASP A 86 -0.29 6.39 20.96
CA ASP A 86 0.02 5.52 22.10
C ASP A 86 -1.09 4.53 22.48
N PHE A 87 -2.35 4.95 22.61
CA PHE A 87 -3.46 4.06 22.99
C PHE A 87 -3.71 2.91 22.01
N THR A 88 -3.50 3.10 20.70
CA THR A 88 -3.67 2.03 19.70
C THR A 88 -2.34 1.37 19.32
N GLY A 89 -1.23 2.08 19.48
CA GLY A 89 0.10 1.61 19.18
C GLY A 89 0.61 0.58 20.19
N VAL A 90 0.32 0.77 21.49
CA VAL A 90 0.73 -0.20 22.52
C VAL A 90 0.07 -1.57 22.29
N PRO A 91 -1.26 -1.71 22.11
CA PRO A 91 -1.87 -2.99 21.74
C PRO A 91 -1.28 -3.61 20.48
N CYS A 92 -1.02 -2.81 19.44
CA CYS A 92 -0.41 -3.29 18.20
C CYS A 92 1.00 -3.89 18.42
N VAL A 93 1.82 -3.27 19.28
CA VAL A 93 3.14 -3.82 19.65
C VAL A 93 3.01 -5.09 20.48
N VAL A 94 2.01 -5.17 21.36
CA VAL A 94 1.71 -6.41 22.13
C VAL A 94 1.28 -7.54 21.20
N ASP A 95 0.49 -7.25 20.17
CA ASP A 95 0.11 -8.25 19.16
C ASP A 95 1.34 -8.77 18.42
N LEU A 96 2.25 -7.89 17.99
CA LEU A 96 3.52 -8.29 17.36
C LEU A 96 4.38 -9.17 18.28
N ALA A 97 4.45 -8.85 19.57
CA ALA A 97 5.15 -9.67 20.55
C ALA A 97 4.52 -11.06 20.69
N THR A 98 3.19 -11.12 20.80
CA THR A 98 2.43 -12.36 20.91
C THR A 98 2.58 -13.22 19.65
N MET A 99 2.56 -12.60 18.47
CA MET A 99 2.81 -13.29 17.20
C MET A 99 4.23 -13.87 17.14
N ARG A 100 5.24 -13.18 17.69
CA ARG A 100 6.61 -13.70 17.76
C ARG A 100 6.72 -14.93 18.64
N GLU A 101 6.09 -14.91 19.80
CA GLU A 101 6.03 -16.05 20.71
C GLU A 101 5.35 -17.23 20.03
N ALA A 102 4.18 -17.02 19.41
CA ALA A 102 3.46 -18.08 18.69
C ALA A 102 4.28 -18.68 17.53
N VAL A 103 5.01 -17.86 16.77
CA VAL A 103 5.89 -18.36 15.71
C VAL A 103 7.05 -19.19 16.29
N ALA A 104 7.62 -18.78 17.42
CA ALA A 104 8.68 -19.52 18.10
C ALA A 104 8.20 -20.91 18.56
N ASP A 105 7.01 -20.96 19.17
CA ASP A 105 6.40 -22.19 19.69
C ASP A 105 6.08 -23.19 18.56
N LEU A 106 5.79 -22.68 17.36
CA LEU A 106 5.60 -23.49 16.16
C LEU A 106 6.92 -23.87 15.45
N GLY A 107 8.08 -23.53 16.02
CA GLY A 107 9.40 -23.82 15.47
C GLY A 107 9.82 -22.93 14.29
N GLY A 108 9.12 -21.82 14.08
CA GLY A 108 9.44 -20.81 13.08
C GLY A 108 10.49 -19.80 13.57
N ASP A 109 10.82 -18.85 12.70
CA ASP A 109 11.75 -17.76 13.01
C ASP A 109 10.97 -16.49 13.42
N PRO A 110 11.00 -16.08 14.70
CA PRO A 110 10.26 -14.90 15.18
C PRO A 110 10.74 -13.59 14.56
N SER A 111 11.98 -13.54 14.06
CA SER A 111 12.52 -12.34 13.41
C SER A 111 11.81 -12.01 12.09
N LYS A 112 10.99 -12.93 11.54
CA LYS A 112 10.12 -12.66 10.40
C LYS A 112 8.88 -11.83 10.74
N ILE A 113 8.54 -11.72 12.03
CA ILE A 113 7.44 -10.87 12.49
C ILE A 113 7.96 -9.47 12.75
N ASN A 114 7.89 -8.64 11.72
CA ASN A 114 8.27 -7.23 11.74
C ASN A 114 7.32 -6.42 10.84
N PRO A 115 7.09 -5.12 11.14
CA PRO A 115 6.37 -4.23 10.23
C PRO A 115 7.03 -4.20 8.85
N LEU A 116 6.23 -4.36 7.80
CA LEU A 116 6.70 -4.32 6.40
C LEU A 116 6.73 -2.92 5.81
N ALA A 117 5.89 -2.01 6.34
CA ALA A 117 5.89 -0.59 6.02
C ALA A 117 6.54 0.21 7.17
N PRO A 118 7.16 1.36 6.89
CA PRO A 118 7.61 2.28 7.92
C PRO A 118 6.48 2.59 8.90
N ALA A 119 6.77 2.45 10.20
CA ALA A 119 5.81 2.67 11.27
C ALA A 119 6.35 3.71 12.25
N GLU A 120 5.51 4.68 12.60
CA GLU A 120 5.82 5.75 13.55
C GLU A 120 4.82 5.68 14.72
N LEU A 121 5.33 5.69 15.95
CA LEU A 121 4.51 5.77 17.17
C LEU A 121 4.66 7.16 17.77
N VAL A 122 3.53 7.86 17.91
CA VAL A 122 3.46 9.17 18.54
C VAL A 122 2.89 9.00 19.94
N ILE A 123 3.61 9.52 20.95
CA ILE A 123 3.17 9.54 22.34
C ILE A 123 2.73 10.96 22.66
N ASP A 124 1.43 11.20 22.58
CA ASP A 124 0.82 12.52 22.71
C ASP A 124 -0.37 12.56 23.68
N HIS A 125 -0.95 11.41 24.05
CA HIS A 125 -2.09 11.35 24.98
C HIS A 125 -1.69 10.93 26.40
N SER A 126 -0.39 10.78 26.67
CA SER A 126 0.15 10.26 27.94
C SER A 126 0.28 11.30 29.06
N VAL A 127 -0.03 12.58 28.81
CA VAL A 127 0.04 13.65 29.84
C VAL A 127 -1.30 14.39 29.90
N GLN A 128 -1.92 14.35 31.09
CA GLN A 128 -3.06 15.19 31.47
C GLN A 128 -2.59 16.45 32.20
#